data_AF-A0A8T4AQS2-F1
#
_entry.id   AF-A0A8T4AQS2-F1
#
_cell.length_a   1.000
_cell.length_b   1.000
_cell.length_c   1.000
_cell.angle_alpha   90.00
_cell.angle_beta   90.00
_cell.angle_gamma   90.00
#
_symmetry.space_group_name_H-M   'P 1'
#
loop_
_entity.id
_entity.type
_entity.pdbx_description
1 polymer ?
#
loop_
_entity_poly.entity_id
_entity_poly.type
_entity_poly.pdbx_seq_one_letter_code
_entity_poly.pdbx_strand_id
1 'polypeptide(L)'
;SVTNVANIAIGSLVSGTGVGREVYVASKDNGALTITLSQALINPVASQTYNFDRFQYLLDFSGFNGLSRLQLSNIEFACLGKSSGVLLPYTGFEWHIHTCWFLKPKDRRITSFNRGCYGIAIYNNEFFSNEYDILAQNRTTIAFNTNFNDVKLRDNQSVRFKHFGVIAGGGHIITGNHFWQGDGAPAGDRTAGILFTARNPSSVVTANYVDNCFIEVSNEHAKFTNVGPATVPFGALSITGNIFIASDVPSWFTFIRLSPYGSGHHIDGLSVIGNTFKEITNNPIDRVESVVTSNGNFDHALSQNIVFEGNSYTKVNQRTENPAYVDMTQAAAATTWTYSHTQKVPFGGQVRGVESWSAIGPIQDGGSINQFESPYFTLTQGAAGDDVNISWPAPRKGRIQMKLRSDSAA
;
A
#
# COMPACT_ATOMS: atom_id res chain seq x y z
N SER A 1 -13.27 -19.89 -23.74
CA SER A 1 -13.90 -21.02 -23.03
C SER A 1 -12.89 -21.60 -22.06
N VAL A 2 -13.35 -22.31 -21.04
CA VAL A 2 -12.52 -23.01 -20.05
C VAL A 2 -12.76 -24.51 -20.20
N THR A 3 -11.69 -25.29 -20.25
CA THR A 3 -11.78 -26.75 -20.32
C THR A 3 -12.24 -27.31 -18.97
N ASN A 4 -13.10 -28.33 -18.99
CA ASN A 4 -13.50 -29.08 -17.79
C ASN A 4 -14.21 -28.26 -16.69
N VAL A 5 -15.00 -27.24 -17.07
CA VAL A 5 -15.74 -26.35 -16.14
C VAL A 5 -16.62 -27.12 -15.14
N ALA A 6 -17.15 -28.28 -15.54
CA ALA A 6 -17.97 -29.13 -14.67
C ALA A 6 -17.26 -29.51 -13.35
N ASN A 7 -15.93 -29.69 -13.39
CA ASN A 7 -15.12 -30.10 -12.25
C ASN A 7 -14.51 -28.93 -11.44
N ILE A 8 -14.70 -27.69 -11.88
CA ILE A 8 -14.24 -26.50 -11.15
C ILE A 8 -15.30 -26.11 -10.11
N ALA A 9 -14.94 -26.05 -8.83
CA ALA A 9 -15.87 -25.66 -7.77
C ALA A 9 -16.03 -24.13 -7.69
N ILE A 10 -17.24 -23.67 -7.37
CA ILE A 10 -17.50 -22.27 -7.02
C ILE A 10 -16.81 -21.96 -5.69
N GLY A 11 -16.24 -20.76 -5.57
CA GLY A 11 -15.44 -20.37 -4.43
C GLY A 11 -14.05 -21.00 -4.38
N SER A 12 -13.59 -21.63 -5.46
CA SER A 12 -12.17 -22.01 -5.61
C SER A 12 -11.31 -20.76 -5.79
N LEU A 13 -10.18 -20.71 -5.08
CA LEU A 13 -9.11 -19.75 -5.35
C LEU A 13 -8.51 -20.06 -6.72
N VAL A 14 -8.28 -19.03 -7.53
CA VAL A 14 -7.61 -19.14 -8.82
C VAL A 14 -6.16 -18.72 -8.64
N SER A 15 -5.24 -19.51 -9.19
CA SER A 15 -3.82 -19.15 -9.22
C SER A 15 -3.19 -19.43 -10.59
N GLY A 16 -2.16 -18.67 -10.92
CA GLY A 16 -1.46 -18.75 -12.21
C GLY A 16 -0.91 -17.40 -12.64
N THR A 17 -0.21 -17.39 -13.78
CA THR A 17 0.33 -16.16 -14.36
C THR A 17 -0.79 -15.15 -14.63
N GLY A 18 -0.58 -13.89 -14.23
CA GLY A 18 -1.55 -12.82 -14.44
C GLY A 18 -2.78 -12.88 -13.52
N VAL A 19 -2.80 -13.74 -12.50
CA VAL A 19 -3.85 -13.75 -11.48
C VAL A 19 -3.39 -12.89 -10.29
N GLY A 20 -4.16 -11.85 -9.95
CA GLY A 20 -3.93 -11.06 -8.73
C GLY A 20 -4.19 -11.88 -7.46
N ARG A 21 -3.92 -11.32 -6.28
CA ARG A 21 -4.18 -12.03 -5.02
C ARG A 21 -5.68 -12.16 -4.80
N GLU A 22 -6.08 -13.28 -4.19
CA GLU A 22 -7.45 -13.51 -3.72
C GLU A 22 -8.52 -13.36 -4.82
N VAL A 23 -8.23 -13.86 -6.03
CA VAL A 23 -9.20 -14.01 -7.13
C VAL A 23 -9.85 -15.39 -7.03
N TYR A 24 -11.17 -15.43 -7.08
CA TYR A 24 -11.94 -16.65 -6.89
C TYR A 24 -12.88 -16.93 -8.08
N VAL A 25 -13.31 -18.18 -8.23
CA VAL A 25 -14.42 -18.56 -9.11
C VAL A 25 -15.74 -18.10 -8.47
N ALA A 26 -16.30 -17.01 -8.97
CA ALA A 26 -17.56 -16.45 -8.50
C ALA A 26 -18.76 -17.29 -8.96
N SER A 27 -18.78 -17.70 -10.23
CA SER A 27 -19.84 -18.54 -10.80
C SER A 27 -19.33 -19.29 -12.02
N LYS A 28 -20.11 -20.24 -12.54
CA LYS A 28 -19.79 -21.00 -13.75
C LYS A 28 -21.00 -21.32 -14.60
N ASP A 29 -20.78 -21.48 -15.89
CA ASP A 29 -21.75 -21.99 -16.86
C ASP A 29 -21.13 -23.18 -17.60
N ASN A 30 -21.67 -24.36 -17.32
CA ASN A 30 -21.19 -25.61 -17.92
C ASN A 30 -21.55 -25.70 -19.42
N GLY A 31 -22.68 -25.14 -19.85
CA GLY A 31 -23.13 -25.19 -21.24
C GLY A 31 -22.32 -24.25 -22.13
N ALA A 32 -22.02 -23.05 -21.61
CA ALA A 32 -21.18 -22.07 -22.30
C ALA A 32 -19.67 -22.35 -22.16
N LEU A 33 -19.27 -23.29 -21.29
CA LEU A 33 -17.87 -23.55 -20.91
C LEU A 33 -17.17 -22.28 -20.42
N THR A 34 -17.80 -21.56 -19.49
CA THR A 34 -17.26 -20.32 -18.92
C THR A 34 -17.29 -20.33 -17.39
N ILE A 35 -16.40 -19.53 -16.80
CA ILE A 35 -16.44 -19.15 -15.39
C ILE A 35 -16.47 -17.63 -15.29
N THR A 36 -17.04 -17.13 -14.20
CA THR A 36 -16.92 -15.72 -13.81
C THR A 36 -15.94 -15.64 -12.65
N LEU A 37 -14.97 -14.74 -12.75
CA LEU A 37 -14.00 -14.47 -11.68
C LEU A 37 -14.49 -13.35 -10.76
N SER A 38 -14.08 -13.40 -9.50
CA SER A 38 -14.40 -12.36 -8.51
C SER A 38 -13.76 -11.01 -8.84
N GLN A 39 -12.65 -11.03 -9.58
CA GLN A 39 -11.87 -9.87 -9.99
C GLN A 39 -11.26 -10.08 -11.38
N ALA A 40 -10.82 -8.99 -12.02
CA ALA A 40 -10.13 -9.05 -13.30
C ALA A 40 -8.71 -9.63 -13.16
N LEU A 41 -8.21 -10.15 -14.27
CA LEU A 41 -6.83 -10.64 -14.41
C LEU A 41 -5.90 -9.50 -14.85
N ILE A 42 -4.63 -9.62 -14.46
CA ILE A 42 -3.54 -8.75 -14.90
C ILE A 42 -3.09 -9.23 -16.28
N ASN A 43 -3.25 -8.38 -17.30
CA ASN A 43 -2.75 -8.63 -18.66
C ASN A 43 -3.05 -10.04 -19.19
N PRO A 44 -4.33 -10.47 -19.22
CA PRO A 44 -4.68 -11.82 -19.63
C PRO A 44 -4.24 -12.09 -21.07
N VAL A 45 -3.58 -13.22 -21.28
CA VAL A 45 -3.20 -13.71 -22.61
C VAL A 45 -4.34 -14.50 -23.27
N ALA A 46 -4.23 -14.73 -24.58
CA ALA A 46 -5.27 -15.42 -25.35
C ALA A 46 -5.59 -16.84 -24.85
N SER A 47 -4.61 -17.56 -24.32
CA SER A 47 -4.78 -18.89 -23.73
C SER A 47 -3.73 -19.14 -22.67
N GLN A 48 -4.14 -19.64 -21.50
CA GLN A 48 -3.25 -20.09 -20.44
C GLN A 48 -3.93 -21.08 -19.49
N THR A 49 -3.11 -21.76 -18.68
CA THR A 49 -3.58 -22.70 -17.65
C THR A 49 -3.60 -22.02 -16.28
N TYR A 50 -4.64 -22.31 -15.50
CA TYR A 50 -4.77 -21.87 -14.11
C TYR A 50 -5.02 -23.08 -13.22
N ASN A 51 -4.69 -22.92 -11.94
CA ASN A 51 -5.06 -23.86 -10.90
C ASN A 51 -6.28 -23.34 -10.14
N PHE A 52 -7.07 -24.28 -9.61
CA PHE A 52 -8.31 -24.00 -8.91
C PHE A 52 -8.34 -24.76 -7.58
N ASP A 53 -8.15 -24.04 -6.47
CA ASP A 53 -8.03 -24.64 -5.15
C ASP A 53 -9.28 -24.36 -4.32
N ARG A 54 -10.05 -25.42 -4.02
CA ARG A 54 -11.24 -25.31 -3.16
C ARG A 54 -10.88 -25.61 -1.71
N PHE A 55 -10.83 -24.58 -0.88
CA PHE A 55 -10.63 -24.76 0.56
C PHE A 55 -11.90 -25.30 1.25
N GLN A 56 -11.70 -26.00 2.37
CA GLN A 56 -12.78 -26.48 3.23
C GLN A 56 -13.00 -25.49 4.38
N TYR A 57 -14.23 -25.01 4.55
CA TYR A 57 -14.59 -24.00 5.55
C TYR A 57 -15.44 -24.61 6.67
N LEU A 58 -15.29 -24.11 7.90
CA LEU A 58 -16.21 -24.45 9.00
C LEU A 58 -17.63 -24.00 8.69
N LEU A 59 -17.78 -22.77 8.16
CA LEU A 59 -19.04 -22.25 7.67
C LEU A 59 -18.90 -21.88 6.19
N ASP A 60 -19.68 -22.54 5.34
CA ASP A 60 -19.68 -22.34 3.90
C ASP A 60 -21.04 -21.79 3.43
N PHE A 61 -21.12 -20.48 3.18
CA PHE A 61 -22.34 -19.82 2.72
C PHE A 61 -22.42 -19.73 1.18
N SER A 62 -21.54 -20.40 0.42
CA SER A 62 -21.53 -20.29 -1.05
C SER A 62 -22.79 -20.81 -1.74
N GLY A 63 -23.60 -21.62 -1.05
CA GLY A 63 -24.92 -22.07 -1.54
C GLY A 63 -25.99 -20.97 -1.56
N PHE A 64 -25.76 -19.83 -0.91
CA PHE A 64 -26.69 -18.69 -0.93
C PHE A 64 -26.38 -17.74 -2.08
N ASN A 65 -27.37 -17.48 -2.93
CA ASN A 65 -27.25 -16.45 -3.97
C ASN A 65 -27.11 -15.05 -3.36
N GLY A 66 -27.78 -14.81 -2.23
CA GLY A 66 -27.73 -13.57 -1.47
C GLY A 66 -28.04 -13.79 0.01
N LEU A 67 -27.25 -13.21 0.90
CA LEU A 67 -27.52 -13.17 2.33
C LEU A 67 -26.94 -11.89 2.91
N SER A 68 -27.73 -11.09 3.63
CA SER A 68 -27.35 -9.75 4.10
C SER A 68 -27.70 -9.57 5.57
N ARG A 69 -26.97 -8.69 6.26
CA ARG A 69 -27.18 -8.35 7.68
C ARG A 69 -27.10 -9.57 8.60
N LEU A 70 -26.31 -10.58 8.22
CA LEU A 70 -25.96 -11.68 9.12
C LEU A 70 -24.85 -11.23 10.06
N GLN A 71 -24.96 -11.64 11.31
CA GLN A 71 -23.96 -11.40 12.34
C GLN A 71 -23.39 -12.71 12.86
N LEU A 72 -22.06 -12.79 12.94
CA LEU A 72 -21.33 -13.83 13.66
C LEU A 72 -20.60 -13.16 14.82
N SER A 73 -20.95 -13.55 16.05
CA SER A 73 -20.37 -12.94 17.24
C SER A 73 -20.19 -13.89 18.41
N ASN A 74 -19.13 -13.68 19.20
CA ASN A 74 -18.80 -14.48 20.39
C ASN A 74 -18.57 -15.96 20.05
N ILE A 75 -17.92 -16.23 18.91
CA ILE A 75 -17.62 -17.57 18.42
C ILE A 75 -16.11 -17.81 18.46
N GLU A 76 -15.70 -18.98 18.94
CA GLU A 76 -14.36 -19.51 18.68
C GLU A 76 -14.40 -20.45 17.47
N PHE A 77 -13.80 -20.02 16.37
CA PHE A 77 -13.55 -20.83 15.19
C PHE A 77 -12.26 -21.63 15.38
N ALA A 78 -12.36 -22.81 16.00
CA ALA A 78 -11.26 -23.73 16.25
C ALA A 78 -10.85 -24.51 14.99
N CYS A 79 -10.20 -23.85 14.04
CA CYS A 79 -9.81 -24.46 12.77
C CYS A 79 -8.60 -25.42 12.88
N LEU A 80 -7.70 -25.20 13.86
CA LEU A 80 -6.65 -26.15 14.28
C LEU A 80 -5.77 -26.72 13.16
N GLY A 81 -5.47 -25.93 12.13
CA GLY A 81 -4.67 -26.29 10.97
C GLY A 81 -5.37 -27.22 9.97
N LYS A 82 -6.67 -27.48 10.15
CA LYS A 82 -7.43 -28.48 9.38
C LYS A 82 -8.44 -27.86 8.42
N SER A 83 -8.93 -26.65 8.71
CA SER A 83 -9.95 -25.97 7.91
C SER A 83 -9.71 -24.47 7.83
N SER A 84 -10.43 -23.83 6.91
CA SER A 84 -10.67 -22.40 6.85
C SER A 84 -11.89 -22.02 7.72
N GLY A 85 -12.07 -20.73 7.98
CA GLY A 85 -13.16 -20.22 8.83
C GLY A 85 -14.50 -20.15 8.10
N VAL A 86 -14.77 -18.99 7.53
CA VAL A 86 -16.06 -18.60 6.94
C VAL A 86 -15.86 -18.26 5.46
N LEU A 87 -16.68 -18.83 4.59
CA LEU A 87 -16.86 -18.37 3.22
C LEU A 87 -18.19 -17.61 3.12
N LEU A 88 -18.12 -16.34 2.75
CA LEU A 88 -19.28 -15.46 2.59
C LEU A 88 -20.18 -15.92 1.42
N PRO A 89 -21.46 -15.49 1.36
CA PRO A 89 -22.37 -15.80 0.26
C PRO A 89 -21.96 -15.16 -1.07
N TYR A 90 -22.60 -15.58 -2.18
CA TYR A 90 -22.32 -15.03 -3.52
C TYR A 90 -22.54 -13.51 -3.58
N THR A 91 -23.65 -13.03 -3.02
CA THR A 91 -23.90 -11.60 -2.78
C THR A 91 -24.36 -11.37 -1.35
N GLY A 92 -24.21 -10.16 -0.85
CA GLY A 92 -24.57 -9.81 0.51
C GLY A 92 -24.35 -8.33 0.76
N PHE A 93 -24.83 -7.86 1.91
CA PHE A 93 -24.69 -6.48 2.35
C PHE A 93 -24.66 -6.42 3.88
N GLU A 94 -23.79 -5.57 4.44
CA GLU A 94 -23.72 -5.26 5.88
C GLU A 94 -23.58 -6.49 6.80
N TRP A 95 -22.69 -7.41 6.44
CA TRP A 95 -22.30 -8.48 7.36
C TRP A 95 -21.52 -7.93 8.55
N HIS A 96 -21.72 -8.50 9.73
CA HIS A 96 -20.92 -8.21 10.91
C HIS A 96 -20.23 -9.49 11.40
N ILE A 97 -18.90 -9.45 11.54
CA ILE A 97 -18.13 -10.52 12.17
C ILE A 97 -17.31 -9.89 13.28
N HIS A 98 -17.62 -10.20 14.54
CA HIS A 98 -16.97 -9.51 15.65
C HIS A 98 -16.87 -10.29 16.94
N THR A 99 -15.91 -9.92 17.80
CA THR A 99 -15.75 -10.56 19.11
C THR A 99 -15.59 -12.07 18.96
N CYS A 100 -14.93 -12.50 17.88
CA CYS A 100 -14.65 -13.89 17.58
C CYS A 100 -13.15 -14.17 17.67
N TRP A 101 -12.83 -15.44 17.91
CA TRP A 101 -11.47 -15.97 17.84
C TRP A 101 -11.36 -16.89 16.64
N PHE A 102 -10.35 -16.68 15.80
CA PHE A 102 -10.02 -17.59 14.70
C PHE A 102 -8.69 -18.29 14.99
N LEU A 103 -8.77 -19.52 15.49
CA LEU A 103 -7.62 -20.25 16.02
C LEU A 103 -6.99 -21.16 14.99
N LYS A 104 -5.78 -20.80 14.55
CA LYS A 104 -4.96 -21.60 13.62
C LYS A 104 -5.66 -22.07 12.33
N PRO A 105 -6.43 -21.26 11.57
CA PRO A 105 -6.94 -21.79 10.30
C PRO A 105 -5.86 -22.18 9.29
N LYS A 106 -6.21 -23.13 8.43
CA LYS A 106 -5.32 -23.75 7.45
C LYS A 106 -5.01 -22.82 6.29
N ASP A 107 -6.04 -22.19 5.70
CA ASP A 107 -5.89 -21.39 4.48
C ASP A 107 -6.45 -19.97 4.66
N ARG A 108 -7.76 -19.80 4.94
CA ARG A 108 -8.44 -18.50 5.03
C ARG A 108 -9.36 -18.39 6.25
N ARG A 109 -9.55 -17.20 6.86
CA ARG A 109 -10.48 -17.04 8.01
C ARG A 109 -11.82 -16.51 7.53
N ILE A 110 -11.81 -15.45 6.74
CA ILE A 110 -13.03 -14.86 6.15
C ILE A 110 -12.75 -14.67 4.66
N THR A 111 -13.45 -15.43 3.82
CA THR A 111 -13.29 -15.35 2.38
C THR A 111 -14.51 -14.74 1.73
N SER A 112 -14.30 -13.71 0.91
CA SER A 112 -15.28 -13.29 -0.08
C SER A 112 -14.88 -13.85 -1.44
N PHE A 113 -15.76 -14.64 -2.07
CA PHE A 113 -15.52 -15.16 -3.42
C PHE A 113 -16.28 -14.39 -4.50
N ASN A 114 -17.10 -13.42 -4.10
CA ASN A 114 -17.76 -12.44 -4.96
C ASN A 114 -18.16 -11.23 -4.11
N ARG A 115 -19.40 -10.73 -4.16
CA ARG A 115 -19.83 -9.47 -3.51
C ARG A 115 -20.51 -9.65 -2.14
N GLY A 116 -20.37 -10.83 -1.52
CA GLY A 116 -20.89 -11.10 -0.17
C GLY A 116 -20.40 -10.13 0.91
N CYS A 117 -19.21 -9.55 0.71
CA CYS A 117 -18.56 -8.65 1.65
C CYS A 117 -18.98 -7.17 1.55
N TYR A 118 -19.97 -6.80 0.73
CA TYR A 118 -20.32 -5.39 0.57
C TYR A 118 -20.73 -4.76 1.92
N GLY A 119 -20.04 -3.69 2.34
CA GLY A 119 -20.36 -2.99 3.58
C GLY A 119 -20.01 -3.75 4.85
N ILE A 120 -19.25 -4.86 4.76
CA ILE A 120 -18.93 -5.72 5.91
C ILE A 120 -18.17 -4.96 7.00
N ALA A 121 -18.51 -5.24 8.26
CA ALA A 121 -17.71 -4.84 9.42
C ALA A 121 -17.04 -6.07 10.05
N ILE A 122 -15.71 -6.03 10.12
CA ILE A 122 -14.89 -7.04 10.79
C ILE A 122 -14.22 -6.33 11.97
N TYR A 123 -14.64 -6.66 13.19
CA TYR A 123 -14.18 -5.90 14.34
C TYR A 123 -14.03 -6.61 15.66
N ASN A 124 -13.13 -6.13 16.52
CA ASN A 124 -12.90 -6.72 17.84
C ASN A 124 -12.66 -8.24 17.76
N ASN A 125 -11.97 -8.72 16.71
CA ASN A 125 -11.64 -10.13 16.54
C ASN A 125 -10.17 -10.41 16.81
N GLU A 126 -9.90 -11.67 17.14
CA GLU A 126 -8.56 -12.20 17.39
C GLU A 126 -8.23 -13.24 16.32
N PHE A 127 -7.24 -12.94 15.48
CA PHE A 127 -6.76 -13.84 14.42
C PHE A 127 -5.40 -14.41 14.77
N PHE A 128 -5.32 -15.74 14.91
CA PHE A 128 -4.07 -16.45 15.15
C PHE A 128 -3.72 -17.37 13.98
N SER A 129 -2.56 -17.13 13.37
CA SER A 129 -2.06 -17.96 12.28
C SER A 129 -1.73 -19.39 12.75
N ASN A 130 -1.76 -20.35 11.82
CA ASN A 130 -1.19 -21.69 12.05
C ASN A 130 0.32 -21.72 11.72
N GLU A 131 0.85 -20.62 11.18
CA GLU A 131 2.17 -20.52 10.56
C GLU A 131 3.14 -19.66 11.41
N TYR A 132 3.03 -19.72 12.75
CA TYR A 132 3.81 -18.88 13.66
C TYR A 132 5.31 -19.02 13.45
N ASP A 133 5.79 -20.25 13.22
CA ASP A 133 7.22 -20.55 13.09
C ASP A 133 7.69 -20.58 11.63
N ILE A 134 6.80 -20.23 10.68
CA ILE A 134 7.12 -20.14 9.26
C ILE A 134 7.54 -18.70 8.94
N LEU A 135 8.57 -18.57 8.12
CA LEU A 135 9.05 -17.27 7.61
C LEU A 135 7.95 -16.58 6.79
N ALA A 136 7.80 -15.28 6.93
CA ALA A 136 6.69 -14.50 6.37
C ALA A 136 6.51 -14.70 4.85
N GLN A 137 7.60 -14.74 4.09
CA GLN A 137 7.57 -14.96 2.64
C GLN A 137 7.06 -16.35 2.23
N ASN A 138 7.18 -17.35 3.12
CA ASN A 138 6.74 -18.72 2.88
C ASN A 138 5.32 -18.99 3.40
N ARG A 139 4.71 -18.04 4.12
CA ARG A 139 3.34 -18.16 4.60
C ARG A 139 2.36 -18.16 3.43
N THR A 140 1.28 -18.92 3.59
CA THR A 140 0.19 -19.01 2.61
C THR A 140 -1.15 -18.58 3.18
N THR A 141 -1.20 -18.45 4.49
CA THR A 141 -2.42 -18.20 5.24
C THR A 141 -2.79 -16.71 5.27
N ILE A 142 -4.05 -16.39 4.96
CA ILE A 142 -4.58 -15.01 4.95
C ILE A 142 -5.75 -14.90 5.94
N ALA A 143 -5.80 -13.81 6.71
CA ALA A 143 -6.89 -13.63 7.67
C ALA A 143 -8.20 -13.36 6.92
N PHE A 144 -8.26 -12.33 6.08
CA PHE A 144 -9.45 -12.10 5.25
C PHE A 144 -9.16 -11.52 3.87
N ASN A 145 -10.15 -11.66 2.98
CA ASN A 145 -10.21 -10.89 1.75
C ASN A 145 -11.60 -10.28 1.51
N THR A 146 -11.64 -9.18 0.75
CA THR A 146 -12.89 -8.57 0.25
C THR A 146 -12.76 -8.25 -1.23
N ASN A 147 -13.88 -8.30 -1.96
CA ASN A 147 -13.94 -7.99 -3.40
C ASN A 147 -14.73 -6.70 -3.70
N PHE A 148 -15.18 -5.99 -2.68
CA PHE A 148 -16.18 -4.93 -2.83
C PHE A 148 -16.10 -3.89 -1.71
N ASN A 149 -16.89 -2.83 -1.86
CA ASN A 149 -16.74 -1.56 -1.15
C ASN A 149 -17.15 -1.57 0.33
N ASP A 150 -16.79 -0.49 1.01
CA ASP A 150 -17.33 -0.05 2.31
C ASP A 150 -17.01 -0.94 3.52
N VAL A 151 -15.91 -1.68 3.41
CA VAL A 151 -15.31 -2.47 4.50
C VAL A 151 -14.95 -1.60 5.70
N LYS A 152 -15.35 -2.05 6.89
CA LYS A 152 -14.97 -1.46 8.17
C LYS A 152 -14.14 -2.48 8.94
N LEU A 153 -12.83 -2.26 9.03
CA LEU A 153 -11.89 -3.11 9.74
C LEU A 153 -11.42 -2.40 11.00
N ARG A 154 -11.92 -2.81 12.17
CA ARG A 154 -11.67 -2.07 13.41
C ARG A 154 -11.37 -2.89 14.65
N ASP A 155 -10.40 -2.45 15.44
CA ASP A 155 -10.10 -3.01 16.75
C ASP A 155 -9.76 -4.51 16.72
N ASN A 156 -9.22 -5.02 15.62
CA ASN A 156 -8.83 -6.44 15.51
C ASN A 156 -7.36 -6.64 15.85
N GLN A 157 -7.03 -7.83 16.32
CA GLN A 157 -5.65 -8.30 16.45
C GLN A 157 -5.35 -9.40 15.42
N SER A 158 -4.21 -9.32 14.72
CA SER A 158 -3.80 -10.34 13.73
C SER A 158 -2.32 -10.71 13.83
N VAL A 159 -2.06 -12.00 13.99
CA VAL A 159 -0.73 -12.50 14.36
C VAL A 159 -0.17 -13.48 13.33
N ARG A 160 0.95 -13.10 12.70
CA ARG A 160 1.82 -13.95 11.87
C ARG A 160 1.14 -14.60 10.66
N PHE A 161 0.34 -13.81 9.96
CA PHE A 161 -0.24 -14.18 8.68
C PHE A 161 0.70 -13.86 7.51
N LYS A 162 0.43 -14.43 6.33
CA LYS A 162 0.96 -13.88 5.07
C LYS A 162 0.40 -12.48 4.85
N HIS A 163 -0.91 -12.35 4.94
CA HIS A 163 -1.62 -11.08 4.89
C HIS A 163 -2.70 -11.06 5.97
N PHE A 164 -2.81 -9.93 6.69
CA PHE A 164 -3.98 -9.66 7.52
C PHE A 164 -5.19 -9.45 6.61
N GLY A 165 -5.10 -8.57 5.61
CA GLY A 165 -6.22 -8.30 4.71
C GLY A 165 -5.78 -8.08 3.26
N VAL A 166 -6.53 -8.68 2.31
CA VAL A 166 -6.49 -8.36 0.88
C VAL A 166 -7.81 -7.71 0.48
N ILE A 167 -7.78 -6.41 0.20
CA ILE A 167 -8.97 -5.57 0.16
C ILE A 167 -9.12 -4.96 -1.23
N ALA A 168 -10.14 -5.39 -1.96
CA ALA A 168 -10.57 -4.75 -3.21
C ALA A 168 -11.75 -3.81 -2.98
N GLY A 169 -11.96 -2.92 -3.95
CA GLY A 169 -13.02 -1.90 -3.91
C GLY A 169 -12.50 -0.58 -3.34
N GLY A 170 -13.42 0.23 -2.82
CA GLY A 170 -13.09 1.46 -2.12
C GLY A 170 -14.06 1.84 -1.01
N GLY A 171 -13.84 3.00 -0.38
CA GLY A 171 -14.66 3.49 0.73
C GLY A 171 -14.36 2.81 2.07
N HIS A 172 -13.14 2.30 2.25
CA HIS A 172 -12.79 1.50 3.42
C HIS A 172 -12.35 2.36 4.61
N ILE A 173 -12.71 1.88 5.81
CA ILE A 173 -12.25 2.44 7.08
C ILE A 173 -11.45 1.37 7.81
N ILE A 174 -10.18 1.64 8.04
CA ILE A 174 -9.24 0.74 8.70
C ILE A 174 -8.68 1.45 9.94
N THR A 175 -9.10 1.04 11.13
CA THR A 175 -8.76 1.77 12.36
C THR A 175 -8.53 0.90 13.58
N GLY A 176 -7.60 1.29 14.47
CA GLY A 176 -7.46 0.65 15.78
C GLY A 176 -7.00 -0.81 15.75
N ASN A 177 -6.54 -1.33 14.61
CA ASN A 177 -6.10 -2.71 14.51
C ASN A 177 -4.66 -2.86 15.01
N HIS A 178 -4.34 -4.04 15.54
CA HIS A 178 -3.02 -4.43 16.01
C HIS A 178 -2.54 -5.67 15.25
N PHE A 179 -1.66 -5.51 14.26
CA PHE A 179 -1.25 -6.63 13.43
C PHE A 179 0.26 -6.68 13.17
N TRP A 180 0.81 -7.89 13.22
CA TRP A 180 2.25 -8.10 13.07
C TRP A 180 2.62 -9.40 12.38
N GLN A 181 3.76 -9.38 11.68
CA GLN A 181 4.22 -10.51 10.86
C GLN A 181 5.66 -10.97 11.16
N GLY A 182 6.24 -10.56 12.29
CA GLY A 182 7.58 -11.00 12.69
C GLY A 182 7.76 -12.54 12.68
N ASP A 183 9.00 -12.96 12.45
CA ASP A 183 9.44 -14.35 12.42
C ASP A 183 10.90 -14.46 12.90
N GLY A 184 11.48 -15.65 12.84
CA GLY A 184 12.85 -15.91 13.30
C GLY A 184 13.96 -15.61 12.29
N ALA A 185 13.66 -15.04 11.11
CA ALA A 185 14.70 -14.77 10.12
C ALA A 185 15.52 -13.50 10.49
N PRO A 186 16.86 -13.57 10.48
CA PRO A 186 17.71 -12.39 10.50
C PRO A 186 17.51 -11.59 9.22
N ALA A 187 17.25 -10.28 9.33
CA ALA A 187 16.98 -9.42 8.18
C ALA A 187 15.94 -10.03 7.22
N GLY A 188 14.85 -10.56 7.77
CA GLY A 188 13.87 -11.34 7.06
C GLY A 188 13.01 -10.52 6.10
N ASP A 189 12.70 -11.12 4.94
CA ASP A 189 11.71 -10.60 4.02
C ASP A 189 10.33 -10.56 4.68
N ARG A 190 9.59 -9.48 4.43
CA ARG A 190 8.24 -9.27 4.97
C ARG A 190 7.21 -9.26 3.86
N THR A 191 5.96 -9.48 4.25
CA THR A 191 4.79 -9.45 3.37
C THR A 191 3.88 -8.28 3.72
N ALA A 192 2.90 -8.00 2.85
CA ALA A 192 1.89 -6.99 3.17
C ALA A 192 1.08 -7.43 4.39
N GLY A 193 0.93 -6.56 5.39
CA GLY A 193 -0.10 -6.70 6.41
C GLY A 193 -1.46 -6.48 5.78
N ILE A 194 -1.66 -5.29 5.23
CA ILE A 194 -2.86 -4.90 4.50
C ILE A 194 -2.48 -4.56 3.07
N LEU A 195 -3.27 -5.05 2.14
CA LEU A 195 -3.14 -4.75 0.72
C LEU A 195 -4.44 -4.18 0.20
N PHE A 196 -4.36 -3.05 -0.49
CA PHE A 196 -5.40 -2.56 -1.39
C PHE A 196 -5.09 -3.01 -2.82
N THR A 197 -6.07 -3.60 -3.49
CA THR A 197 -5.92 -4.07 -4.88
C THR A 197 -6.52 -3.11 -5.91
N ALA A 198 -7.21 -2.07 -5.42
CA ALA A 198 -7.61 -0.91 -6.20
C ALA A 198 -6.57 0.21 -6.01
N ARG A 199 -6.13 0.82 -7.13
CA ARG A 199 -5.19 1.96 -7.10
C ARG A 199 -5.74 3.18 -6.36
N ASN A 200 -7.05 3.37 -6.42
CA ASN A 200 -7.75 4.50 -5.81
C ASN A 200 -8.82 3.98 -4.84
N PRO A 201 -8.42 3.54 -3.64
CA PRO A 201 -9.37 2.92 -2.71
C PRO A 201 -10.28 3.93 -2.00
N SER A 202 -10.09 5.25 -2.13
CA SER A 202 -10.92 6.25 -1.42
C SER A 202 -11.11 5.90 0.07
N SER A 203 -10.00 5.65 0.77
CA SER A 203 -9.98 4.95 2.05
C SER A 203 -9.12 5.65 3.10
N VAL A 204 -9.33 5.27 4.36
CA VAL A 204 -8.53 5.75 5.51
C VAL A 204 -7.92 4.58 6.27
N VAL A 205 -6.65 4.72 6.65
CA VAL A 205 -5.90 3.83 7.53
C VAL A 205 -5.38 4.66 8.69
N THR A 206 -6.02 4.54 9.86
CA THR A 206 -5.75 5.43 10.99
C THR A 206 -5.56 4.70 12.32
N ALA A 207 -4.65 5.18 13.16
CA ALA A 207 -4.46 4.68 14.53
C ALA A 207 -4.27 3.14 14.64
N ASN A 208 -3.62 2.51 13.65
CA ASN A 208 -3.27 1.09 13.70
C ASN A 208 -1.84 0.89 14.21
N TYR A 209 -1.57 -0.27 14.81
CA TYR A 209 -0.22 -0.77 15.05
C TYR A 209 0.13 -1.80 13.97
N VAL A 210 1.22 -1.54 13.25
CA VAL A 210 1.68 -2.27 12.07
C VAL A 210 3.12 -2.70 12.30
N ASP A 211 3.37 -4.00 12.41
CA ASP A 211 4.69 -4.51 12.83
C ASP A 211 5.23 -5.61 11.92
N ASN A 212 6.50 -5.44 11.51
CA ASN A 212 7.21 -6.36 10.62
C ASN A 212 6.42 -6.69 9.34
N CYS A 213 5.63 -5.75 8.84
CA CYS A 213 4.86 -5.86 7.60
C CYS A 213 4.58 -4.47 7.03
N PHE A 214 4.03 -4.41 5.82
CA PHE A 214 3.76 -3.14 5.14
C PHE A 214 2.32 -3.01 4.69
N ILE A 215 1.90 -1.77 4.43
CA ILE A 215 0.69 -1.46 3.68
C ILE A 215 1.07 -1.40 2.21
N GLU A 216 0.37 -2.14 1.37
CA GLU A 216 0.57 -2.12 -0.07
C GLU A 216 -0.67 -1.57 -0.79
N VAL A 217 -0.46 -0.75 -1.82
CA VAL A 217 -1.50 -0.32 -2.76
C VAL A 217 -1.09 -0.78 -4.15
N SER A 218 -1.95 -1.52 -4.82
CA SER A 218 -1.73 -2.03 -6.17
C SER A 218 -2.95 -1.80 -7.06
N ASN A 219 -2.83 -2.16 -8.34
CA ASN A 219 -3.94 -2.23 -9.29
C ASN A 219 -4.08 -3.64 -9.87
N GLU A 220 -3.75 -4.67 -9.10
CA GLU A 220 -3.69 -6.05 -9.59
C GLU A 220 -5.05 -6.63 -9.99
N HIS A 221 -6.15 -5.95 -9.68
CA HIS A 221 -7.51 -6.28 -10.15
C HIS A 221 -8.02 -5.30 -11.21
N ALA A 222 -7.17 -4.45 -11.78
CA ALA A 222 -7.53 -3.54 -12.85
C ALA A 222 -7.57 -4.26 -14.21
N LYS A 223 -8.60 -3.96 -15.01
CA LYS A 223 -8.76 -4.52 -16.36
C LYS A 223 -7.64 -4.12 -17.33
N PHE A 224 -7.08 -2.92 -17.16
CA PHE A 224 -6.02 -2.37 -18.00
C PHE A 224 -4.87 -1.87 -17.13
N THR A 225 -3.66 -2.29 -17.46
CA THR A 225 -2.43 -1.99 -16.71
C THR A 225 -1.68 -0.79 -17.27
N ASN A 226 -1.61 -0.67 -18.60
CA ASN A 226 -1.08 0.53 -19.25
C ASN A 226 -2.18 1.58 -19.36
N VAL A 227 -1.85 2.79 -18.92
CA VAL A 227 -2.81 3.87 -18.74
C VAL A 227 -2.22 5.21 -19.20
N GLY A 228 -3.03 6.25 -19.20
CA GLY A 228 -2.61 7.62 -19.56
C GLY A 228 -3.17 8.68 -18.61
N PRO A 229 -2.93 9.97 -18.86
CA PRO A 229 -3.21 11.07 -17.92
C PRO A 229 -4.66 11.14 -17.41
N ALA A 230 -5.65 10.76 -18.22
CA ALA A 230 -7.07 10.78 -17.83
C ALA A 230 -7.48 9.59 -16.93
N THR A 231 -6.55 8.70 -16.59
CA THR A 231 -6.86 7.50 -15.82
C THR A 231 -6.86 7.78 -14.33
N VAL A 232 -7.82 7.20 -13.62
CA VAL A 232 -7.91 7.32 -12.16
C VAL A 232 -6.55 7.02 -11.50
N PRO A 233 -5.99 7.95 -10.71
CA PRO A 233 -4.65 7.87 -10.14
C PRO A 233 -4.53 6.86 -9.01
N PHE A 234 -3.29 6.54 -8.63
CA PHE A 234 -3.02 5.95 -7.33
C PHE A 234 -3.22 7.00 -6.23
N GLY A 235 -4.04 6.71 -5.22
CA GLY A 235 -4.27 7.62 -4.10
C GLY A 235 -5.72 7.67 -3.66
N ALA A 236 -6.24 8.86 -3.35
CA ALA A 236 -7.41 9.03 -2.47
C ALA A 236 -7.28 8.18 -1.19
N LEU A 237 -6.12 8.22 -0.56
CA LEU A 237 -5.77 7.38 0.58
C LEU A 237 -5.12 8.24 1.68
N SER A 238 -5.65 8.13 2.89
CA SER A 238 -5.06 8.74 4.07
C SER A 238 -4.49 7.67 4.99
N ILE A 239 -3.20 7.71 5.28
CA ILE A 239 -2.48 6.86 6.23
C ILE A 239 -2.05 7.78 7.37
N THR A 240 -2.80 7.80 8.47
CA THR A 240 -2.67 8.84 9.51
C THR A 240 -2.52 8.27 10.91
N GLY A 241 -1.56 8.79 11.70
CA GLY A 241 -1.49 8.46 13.13
C GLY A 241 -1.23 6.99 13.46
N ASN A 242 -0.67 6.21 12.52
CA ASN A 242 -0.36 4.81 12.76
C ASN A 242 1.02 4.65 13.44
N ILE A 243 1.19 3.53 14.14
CA ILE A 243 2.46 3.08 14.70
C ILE A 243 3.02 2.01 13.77
N PHE A 244 4.15 2.30 13.14
CA PHE A 244 4.90 1.37 12.30
C PHE A 244 6.19 0.95 12.99
N ILE A 245 6.33 -0.35 13.24
CA ILE A 245 7.51 -0.93 13.89
C ILE A 245 8.12 -2.02 13.01
N ALA A 246 9.44 -2.00 12.88
CA ALA A 246 10.18 -3.07 12.21
C ALA A 246 11.35 -3.52 13.08
N SER A 247 11.65 -4.81 12.99
CA SER A 247 12.77 -5.48 13.63
C SER A 247 13.29 -6.58 12.73
N ASP A 248 14.62 -6.77 12.72
CA ASP A 248 15.29 -7.81 11.94
C ASP A 248 14.81 -7.81 10.48
N VAL A 249 14.77 -6.64 9.86
CA VAL A 249 14.42 -6.44 8.45
C VAL A 249 15.66 -5.99 7.66
N PRO A 250 15.73 -6.24 6.34
CA PRO A 250 16.80 -5.69 5.52
C PRO A 250 16.68 -4.16 5.40
N SER A 251 17.77 -3.47 5.05
CA SER A 251 17.77 -1.99 4.94
C SER A 251 16.77 -1.47 3.91
N TRP A 252 16.52 -2.25 2.85
CA TRP A 252 15.55 -1.92 1.80
C TRP A 252 14.09 -2.19 2.18
N PHE A 253 13.81 -2.61 3.42
CA PHE A 253 12.43 -2.71 3.89
C PHE A 253 11.75 -1.33 3.96
N THR A 254 10.46 -1.31 3.64
CA THR A 254 9.62 -0.11 3.63
C THR A 254 8.24 -0.47 4.18
N PHE A 255 7.61 0.46 4.88
CA PHE A 255 6.29 0.28 5.51
C PHE A 255 5.12 0.56 4.57
N ILE A 256 5.34 1.34 3.51
CA ILE A 256 4.31 1.69 2.52
C ILE A 256 4.84 1.36 1.13
N ARG A 257 4.10 0.57 0.36
CA ARG A 257 4.50 0.16 -0.99
C ARG A 257 3.42 0.48 -2.00
N LEU A 258 3.81 1.14 -3.09
CA LEU A 258 2.97 1.29 -4.27
C LEU A 258 3.43 0.28 -5.33
N SER A 259 2.53 -0.58 -5.80
CA SER A 259 2.82 -1.62 -6.78
C SER A 259 1.98 -1.41 -8.04
N PRO A 260 2.37 -0.47 -8.92
CA PRO A 260 1.71 -0.29 -10.20
C PRO A 260 2.05 -1.43 -11.13
N TYR A 261 1.03 -2.11 -11.65
CA TYR A 261 1.13 -3.00 -12.80
C TYR A 261 0.91 -2.17 -14.07
N GLY A 262 1.91 -2.12 -14.93
CA GLY A 262 1.92 -1.37 -16.20
C GLY A 262 2.50 0.05 -16.10
N SER A 263 2.39 0.81 -17.20
CA SER A 263 2.98 2.15 -17.34
C SER A 263 1.94 3.29 -17.38
N GLY A 264 2.39 4.52 -17.12
CA GLY A 264 1.59 5.74 -17.27
C GLY A 264 0.72 6.08 -16.05
N HIS A 265 0.89 5.37 -14.94
CA HIS A 265 0.23 5.68 -13.67
C HIS A 265 0.79 6.97 -13.08
N HIS A 266 0.00 7.67 -12.27
CA HIS A 266 0.43 8.83 -11.49
C HIS A 266 -0.23 8.78 -10.12
N ILE A 267 0.25 9.61 -9.19
CA ILE A 267 -0.24 9.67 -7.81
C ILE A 267 -1.07 10.94 -7.61
N ASP A 268 -2.25 10.83 -7.01
CA ASP A 268 -3.08 11.97 -6.62
C ASP A 268 -3.87 11.69 -5.34
N GLY A 269 -3.78 12.59 -4.37
CA GLY A 269 -4.57 12.54 -3.14
C GLY A 269 -4.07 11.49 -2.15
N LEU A 270 -2.76 11.42 -1.94
CA LEU A 270 -2.13 10.52 -0.96
C LEU A 270 -1.62 11.32 0.23
N SER A 271 -2.13 11.03 1.42
CA SER A 271 -1.72 11.70 2.67
C SER A 271 -1.13 10.70 3.66
N VAL A 272 0.14 10.91 4.04
CA VAL A 272 0.86 10.13 5.06
C VAL A 272 1.24 11.07 6.18
N ILE A 273 0.40 11.15 7.22
CA ILE A 273 0.45 12.24 8.21
C ILE A 273 0.54 11.71 9.64
N GLY A 274 1.44 12.26 10.45
CA GLY A 274 1.44 12.01 11.90
C GLY A 274 1.76 10.56 12.30
N ASN A 275 2.35 9.76 11.42
CA ASN A 275 2.70 8.38 11.73
C ASN A 275 4.04 8.30 12.47
N THR A 276 4.25 7.23 13.22
CA THR A 276 5.54 6.89 13.83
C THR A 276 6.18 5.74 13.07
N PHE A 277 7.37 5.94 12.51
CA PHE A 277 8.16 4.91 11.85
C PHE A 277 9.40 4.60 12.68
N LYS A 278 9.53 3.34 13.10
CA LYS A 278 10.61 2.91 13.99
C LYS A 278 11.15 1.56 13.59
N GLU A 279 12.43 1.52 13.24
CA GLU A 279 13.22 0.28 13.29
C GLU A 279 13.81 0.16 14.70
N ILE A 280 13.76 -1.03 15.32
CA ILE A 280 14.17 -1.23 16.72
C ILE A 280 15.52 -1.94 16.90
N THR A 281 16.03 -2.67 15.90
CA THR A 281 17.34 -3.35 15.92
C THR A 281 18.49 -2.42 15.50
N ASN A 282 19.72 -2.91 15.37
CA ASN A 282 20.87 -2.01 15.14
C ASN A 282 21.02 -1.51 13.70
N ASN A 283 20.19 -1.99 12.77
CA ASN A 283 20.33 -1.68 11.35
C ASN A 283 19.20 -0.74 10.89
N PRO A 284 19.49 0.52 10.56
CA PRO A 284 18.48 1.43 10.05
C PRO A 284 17.94 0.95 8.70
N ILE A 285 16.66 1.21 8.45
CA ILE A 285 16.08 1.10 7.11
C ILE A 285 16.41 2.35 6.30
N ASP A 286 16.46 2.21 4.99
CA ASP A 286 16.84 3.28 4.10
C ASP A 286 15.75 4.35 4.02
N ARG A 287 14.48 3.95 3.93
CA ARG A 287 13.32 4.84 3.81
C ARG A 287 12.04 4.13 4.27
N VAL A 288 10.93 4.85 4.36
CA VAL A 288 9.65 4.28 4.84
C VAL A 288 8.70 3.85 3.74
N GLU A 289 8.97 4.24 2.50
CA GLU A 289 8.11 3.92 1.36
C GLU A 289 8.89 3.58 0.11
N SER A 290 8.27 2.83 -0.81
CA SER A 290 8.87 2.51 -2.10
C SER A 290 7.84 2.22 -3.18
N VAL A 291 8.30 2.21 -4.43
CA VAL A 291 7.57 1.67 -5.58
C VAL A 291 8.10 0.28 -5.93
N VAL A 292 7.21 -0.67 -6.23
CA VAL A 292 7.58 -2.00 -6.75
C VAL A 292 7.80 -1.88 -8.26
N THR A 293 8.97 -1.38 -8.64
CA THR A 293 9.31 -1.00 -10.02
C THR A 293 9.34 -2.17 -11.01
N SER A 294 9.43 -3.42 -10.51
CA SER A 294 9.34 -4.62 -11.34
C SER A 294 7.96 -4.82 -11.98
N ASN A 295 6.91 -4.22 -11.41
CA ASN A 295 5.54 -4.32 -11.92
C ASN A 295 5.18 -3.17 -12.86
N GLY A 296 5.85 -2.02 -12.71
CA GLY A 296 5.51 -0.78 -13.39
C GLY A 296 6.10 0.43 -12.69
N ASN A 297 5.89 1.62 -13.26
CA ASN A 297 6.42 2.88 -12.74
C ASN A 297 5.37 3.99 -12.79
N PHE A 298 5.66 5.11 -12.11
CA PHE A 298 4.85 6.31 -12.12
C PHE A 298 5.43 7.37 -13.05
N ASP A 299 4.54 8.08 -13.76
CA ASP A 299 4.82 9.38 -14.34
C ASP A 299 4.68 10.44 -13.24
N HIS A 300 5.81 10.77 -12.61
CA HIS A 300 5.87 11.75 -11.54
C HIS A 300 5.56 13.18 -12.03
N ALA A 301 5.61 13.46 -13.34
CA ALA A 301 5.29 14.77 -13.86
C ALA A 301 3.78 15.09 -13.77
N LEU A 302 2.94 14.05 -13.67
CA LEU A 302 1.49 14.13 -13.55
C LEU A 302 1.00 14.03 -12.09
N SER A 303 1.90 13.85 -11.13
CA SER A 303 1.51 13.59 -9.74
C SER A 303 1.11 14.87 -9.00
N GLN A 304 0.04 14.77 -8.20
CA GLN A 304 -0.62 15.87 -7.50
C GLN A 304 -0.96 15.49 -6.06
N ASN A 305 -1.19 16.48 -5.19
CA ASN A 305 -1.74 16.30 -3.84
C ASN A 305 -1.09 15.16 -3.02
N ILE A 306 0.24 15.09 -3.02
CA ILE A 306 0.99 14.15 -2.19
C ILE A 306 1.38 14.88 -0.90
N VAL A 307 1.08 14.30 0.26
CA VAL A 307 1.44 14.88 1.55
C VAL A 307 2.16 13.85 2.41
N PHE A 308 3.34 14.20 2.90
CA PHE A 308 4.13 13.48 3.89
C PHE A 308 4.56 14.48 4.97
N GLU A 309 3.82 14.54 6.07
CA GLU A 309 4.00 15.59 7.08
C GLU A 309 3.80 15.08 8.51
N GLY A 310 4.51 15.66 9.47
CA GLY A 310 4.32 15.39 10.90
C GLY A 310 4.69 13.96 11.32
N ASN A 311 5.36 13.19 10.45
CA ASN A 311 5.78 11.84 10.77
C ASN A 311 7.06 11.85 11.63
N SER A 312 7.20 10.86 12.52
CA SER A 312 8.43 10.65 13.29
C SER A 312 9.24 9.48 12.75
N TYR A 313 10.56 9.59 12.78
CA TYR A 313 11.49 8.63 12.18
C TYR A 313 12.57 8.24 13.20
N THR A 314 12.64 6.96 13.53
CA THR A 314 13.69 6.37 14.37
C THR A 314 14.39 5.27 13.59
N LYS A 315 15.71 5.39 13.42
CA LYS A 315 16.53 4.47 12.60
C LYS A 315 16.03 4.36 11.15
N VAL A 316 15.78 5.52 10.53
CA VAL A 316 15.48 5.68 9.10
C VAL A 316 16.46 6.68 8.51
N ASN A 317 17.19 6.30 7.46
CA ASN A 317 18.23 7.12 6.85
C ASN A 317 17.66 8.30 6.04
N GLN A 318 16.71 8.01 5.14
CA GLN A 318 16.06 8.97 4.25
C GLN A 318 14.67 9.28 4.78
N ARG A 319 14.48 10.52 5.26
CA ARG A 319 13.21 10.96 5.84
C ARG A 319 12.35 11.60 4.75
N THR A 320 11.46 10.80 4.16
CA THR A 320 10.49 11.26 3.17
C THR A 320 9.62 12.39 3.74
N GLU A 321 9.59 13.55 3.08
CA GLU A 321 8.81 14.71 3.48
C GLU A 321 8.24 15.38 2.22
N ASN A 322 6.97 15.79 2.27
CA ASN A 322 6.35 16.56 1.19
C ASN A 322 5.15 17.36 1.74
N PRO A 323 5.20 18.70 1.80
CA PRO A 323 6.35 19.54 1.47
C PRO A 323 7.53 19.31 2.41
N ALA A 324 8.74 19.44 1.88
CA ALA A 324 9.98 19.26 2.62
C ALA A 324 10.65 20.59 2.94
N TYR A 325 11.03 20.79 4.21
CA TYR A 325 11.80 21.95 4.65
C TYR A 325 13.29 21.62 4.55
N VAL A 326 14.03 22.39 3.75
CA VAL A 326 15.44 22.15 3.47
C VAL A 326 16.24 23.44 3.57
N ASP A 327 17.47 23.32 4.05
CA ASP A 327 18.44 24.40 4.10
C ASP A 327 19.62 24.07 3.17
N MET A 328 20.16 25.09 2.51
CA MET A 328 21.39 24.96 1.76
C MET A 328 22.32 26.14 2.02
N THR A 329 23.62 25.87 2.05
CA THR A 329 24.66 26.88 2.18
C THR A 329 25.57 26.82 0.97
N GLN A 330 25.71 27.94 0.29
CA GLN A 330 26.70 28.14 -0.75
C GLN A 330 27.89 28.89 -0.15
N ALA A 331 29.04 28.22 -0.02
CA ALA A 331 30.24 28.81 0.57
C ALA A 331 30.99 29.74 -0.41
N ALA A 332 31.11 29.34 -1.67
CA ALA A 332 31.81 30.09 -2.70
C ALA A 332 30.82 30.80 -3.63
N ALA A 333 31.11 32.06 -3.98
CA ALA A 333 30.21 32.85 -4.82
C ALA A 333 30.01 32.18 -6.19
N ALA A 334 28.77 31.83 -6.51
CA ALA A 334 28.39 31.16 -7.75
C ALA A 334 27.04 31.70 -8.24
N THR A 335 26.86 31.72 -9.57
CA THR A 335 25.61 32.17 -10.19
C THR A 335 24.50 31.12 -10.05
N THR A 336 24.86 29.84 -10.04
CA THR A 336 23.91 28.73 -9.88
C THR A 336 24.30 27.91 -8.66
N TRP A 337 23.36 27.72 -7.74
CA TRP A 337 23.50 26.81 -6.62
C TRP A 337 22.65 25.57 -6.88
N THR A 338 23.21 24.38 -6.67
CA THR A 338 22.47 23.13 -6.87
C THR A 338 22.20 22.50 -5.51
N TYR A 339 20.94 22.15 -5.26
CA TYR A 339 20.54 21.39 -4.08
C TYR A 339 19.96 20.05 -4.53
N SER A 340 20.48 18.97 -3.94
CA SER A 340 19.96 17.62 -4.21
C SER A 340 18.88 17.22 -3.22
N HIS A 341 17.70 16.86 -3.73
CA HIS A 341 16.53 16.50 -2.92
C HIS A 341 16.28 14.99 -2.81
N THR A 342 17.15 14.15 -3.38
CA THR A 342 17.00 12.69 -3.49
C THR A 342 16.55 12.00 -2.20
N GLN A 343 17.04 12.46 -1.04
CA GLN A 343 16.76 11.82 0.25
C GLN A 343 15.37 12.10 0.83
N LYS A 344 14.60 13.03 0.25
CA LYS A 344 13.29 13.47 0.80
C LYS A 344 12.12 13.23 -0.15
N VAL A 345 12.37 13.07 -1.46
CA VAL A 345 11.32 12.84 -2.46
C VAL A 345 10.51 11.56 -2.17
N PRO A 346 9.16 11.66 -2.04
CA PRO A 346 8.31 10.49 -1.94
C PRO A 346 8.38 9.62 -3.20
N PHE A 347 8.43 8.30 -3.00
CA PHE A 347 8.29 7.28 -4.05
C PHE A 347 9.30 7.39 -5.20
N GLY A 348 10.49 7.95 -4.93
CA GLY A 348 11.50 8.21 -5.98
C GLY A 348 11.06 9.30 -6.97
N GLY A 349 10.16 10.18 -6.55
CA GLY A 349 9.62 11.26 -7.37
C GLY A 349 10.60 12.38 -7.67
N GLN A 350 10.07 13.43 -8.28
CA GLN A 350 10.82 14.58 -8.76
C GLN A 350 10.61 15.79 -7.85
N VAL A 351 11.42 16.84 -7.99
CA VAL A 351 11.09 18.17 -7.46
C VAL A 351 10.21 18.89 -8.48
N ARG A 352 8.98 19.20 -8.07
CA ARG A 352 7.91 19.76 -8.91
C ARG A 352 7.43 21.14 -8.46
N GLY A 353 7.82 21.59 -7.27
CA GLY A 353 7.50 22.93 -6.79
C GLY A 353 8.47 23.48 -5.75
N VAL A 354 8.58 24.80 -5.69
CA VAL A 354 9.14 25.56 -4.57
C VAL A 354 8.00 26.37 -4.00
N GLU A 355 7.49 25.96 -2.84
CA GLU A 355 6.35 26.61 -2.18
C GLU A 355 6.76 27.94 -1.54
N SER A 356 7.96 27.99 -0.97
CA SER A 356 8.56 29.22 -0.41
C SER A 356 10.07 29.10 -0.30
N TRP A 357 10.74 30.24 -0.18
CA TRP A 357 12.16 30.32 0.18
C TRP A 357 12.43 31.59 1.01
N SER A 358 13.53 31.59 1.75
CA SER A 358 14.03 32.76 2.47
C SER A 358 15.55 32.69 2.64
N ALA A 359 16.21 33.84 2.72
CA ALA A 359 17.61 33.91 3.12
C ALA A 359 17.75 33.71 4.64
N ILE A 360 18.74 32.92 5.05
CA ILE A 360 19.16 32.80 6.45
C ILE A 360 20.46 33.59 6.63
N GLY A 361 20.32 34.84 7.04
CA GLY A 361 21.44 35.80 7.08
C GLY A 361 21.67 36.51 5.74
N PRO A 362 22.75 37.29 5.60
CA PRO A 362 23.02 38.05 4.40
C PRO A 362 23.40 37.14 3.23
N ILE A 363 22.87 37.46 2.05
CA ILE A 363 23.41 36.98 0.77
C ILE A 363 24.52 37.94 0.37
N GLN A 364 25.65 37.41 -0.08
CA GLN A 364 26.84 38.21 -0.37
C GLN A 364 27.43 37.88 -1.74
N ASP A 365 28.16 38.84 -2.32
CA ASP A 365 29.01 38.60 -3.48
C ASP A 365 30.39 38.03 -3.08
N GLY A 366 31.29 37.89 -4.05
CA GLY A 366 32.67 37.45 -3.81
C GLY A 366 33.48 38.38 -2.89
N GLY A 367 33.15 39.68 -2.87
CA GLY A 367 33.74 40.70 -2.00
C GLY A 367 33.13 40.77 -0.60
N SER A 368 32.17 39.90 -0.28
CA SER A 368 31.42 39.90 0.99
C SER A 368 30.56 41.15 1.21
N ILE A 369 30.14 41.80 0.12
CA ILE A 369 29.16 42.89 0.16
C ILE A 369 27.76 42.28 0.14
N ASN A 370 26.89 42.76 1.04
CA ASN A 370 25.51 42.28 1.14
C ASN A 370 24.71 42.64 -0.11
N GLN A 371 23.94 41.68 -0.59
CA GLN A 371 23.11 41.74 -1.79
C GLN A 371 21.65 41.48 -1.41
N PHE A 372 20.73 42.15 -2.12
CA PHE A 372 19.29 42.11 -1.84
C PHE A 372 18.47 41.58 -3.02
N GLU A 373 19.14 41.09 -4.06
CA GLU A 373 18.51 40.46 -5.22
C GLU A 373 17.87 39.13 -4.81
N SER A 374 16.95 38.63 -5.64
CA SER A 374 16.31 37.32 -5.45
C SER A 374 16.68 36.38 -6.60
N PRO A 375 16.81 35.06 -6.34
CA PRO A 375 17.03 34.09 -7.39
C PRO A 375 15.70 33.69 -8.06
N TYR A 376 15.81 32.97 -9.18
CA TYR A 376 14.74 32.10 -9.66
C TYR A 376 15.15 30.63 -9.50
N PHE A 377 14.15 29.74 -9.55
CA PHE A 377 14.34 28.31 -9.34
C PHE A 377 14.08 27.55 -10.64
N THR A 378 14.94 26.60 -10.98
CA THR A 378 14.73 25.64 -12.04
C THR A 378 14.56 24.26 -11.42
N LEU A 379 13.39 23.67 -11.63
CA LEU A 379 12.97 22.42 -10.99
C LEU A 379 13.29 21.22 -11.88
N THR A 380 13.12 20.02 -11.34
CA THR A 380 13.33 18.76 -12.08
C THR A 380 14.72 18.69 -12.73
N GLN A 381 15.75 19.03 -11.94
CA GLN A 381 17.15 18.97 -12.34
C GLN A 381 17.79 17.64 -11.89
N GLY A 382 19.00 17.36 -12.36
CA GLY A 382 19.67 16.09 -12.08
C GLY A 382 19.13 14.94 -12.93
N ALA A 383 19.77 13.77 -12.84
CA ALA A 383 19.41 12.62 -13.68
C ALA A 383 18.03 12.04 -13.34
N ALA A 384 17.61 12.12 -12.08
CA ALA A 384 16.32 11.63 -11.61
C ALA A 384 15.24 12.74 -11.53
N GLY A 385 15.59 14.00 -11.82
CA GLY A 385 14.65 15.12 -11.71
C GLY A 385 14.35 15.52 -10.26
N ASP A 386 15.19 15.12 -9.33
CA ASP A 386 15.10 15.33 -7.89
C ASP A 386 16.03 16.43 -7.38
N ASP A 387 16.71 17.17 -8.25
CA ASP A 387 17.50 18.33 -7.86
C ASP A 387 16.76 19.63 -8.21
N VAL A 388 17.16 20.72 -7.55
CA VAL A 388 16.75 22.09 -7.85
C VAL A 388 17.98 22.96 -8.07
N ASN A 389 17.94 23.77 -9.13
CA ASN A 389 18.93 24.81 -9.39
C ASN A 389 18.37 26.17 -8.97
N ILE A 390 19.15 26.92 -8.19
CA ILE A 390 18.86 28.25 -7.71
C ILE A 390 19.76 29.22 -8.46
N SER A 391 19.17 30.06 -9.32
CA SER A 391 19.89 30.92 -10.25
C SER A 391 19.81 32.37 -9.82
N TRP A 392 20.97 32.96 -9.54
CA TRP A 392 21.16 34.35 -9.16
C TRP A 392 21.55 35.21 -10.37
N PRO A 393 21.31 36.54 -10.34
CA PRO A 393 21.68 37.43 -11.45
C PRO A 393 23.21 37.62 -11.59
N ALA A 394 23.98 37.35 -10.55
CA ALA A 394 25.45 37.31 -10.57
C ALA A 394 25.97 36.34 -9.49
N PRO A 395 27.28 36.07 -9.38
CA PRO A 395 27.80 35.15 -8.38
C PRO A 395 27.46 35.57 -6.93
N ARG A 396 26.78 34.68 -6.20
CA ARG A 396 26.38 34.88 -4.79
C ARG A 396 26.81 33.71 -3.91
N LYS A 397 27.04 33.99 -2.63
CA LYS A 397 27.25 33.03 -1.53
C LYS A 397 26.33 33.37 -0.36
N GLY A 398 26.05 32.41 0.51
CA GLY A 398 25.16 32.59 1.66
C GLY A 398 24.37 31.33 1.99
N ARG A 399 23.32 31.48 2.78
CA ARG A 399 22.44 30.37 3.18
C ARG A 399 21.00 30.74 2.85
N ILE A 400 20.26 29.78 2.33
CA ILE A 400 18.81 29.89 2.12
C ILE A 400 18.11 28.68 2.74
N GLN A 401 16.83 28.88 3.05
CA GLN A 401 15.87 27.82 3.35
C GLN A 401 14.84 27.78 2.23
N MET A 402 14.36 26.58 1.90
CA MET A 402 13.33 26.33 0.91
C MET A 402 12.30 25.34 1.45
N LYS A 403 11.06 25.48 0.98
CA LYS A 403 9.99 24.50 1.14
C LYS A 403 9.70 23.88 -0.23
N LEU A 404 10.14 22.64 -0.44
CA LEU A 404 10.08 21.96 -1.73
C LEU A 404 8.90 20.98 -1.81
N ARG A 405 8.37 20.78 -3.02
CA ARG A 405 7.29 19.84 -3.31
C ARG A 405 7.66 18.84 -4.40
N SER A 406 7.15 17.62 -4.28
CA SER A 406 7.27 16.54 -5.27
C SER A 406 6.05 16.33 -6.17
N ASP A 407 5.08 17.23 -6.05
CA ASP A 407 3.83 17.27 -6.78
C ASP A 407 3.56 18.71 -7.26
N SER A 408 2.77 18.87 -8.33
CA SER A 408 2.35 20.20 -8.75
C SER A 408 1.30 20.78 -7.79
N ALA A 409 1.30 22.11 -7.63
CA ALA A 409 0.14 22.78 -7.07
C ALA A 409 -1.09 22.52 -7.96
N ALA A 410 -2.23 22.21 -7.35
CA ALA A 410 -3.50 22.01 -8.03
C ALA A 410 -4.00 23.30 -8.71
#